data_AF-A0A2N0R2P9-F1
#
_entry.id   AF-A0A2N0R2P9-F1
#
_cell.length_a   1.000
_cell.length_b   1.000
_cell.length_c   1.000
_cell.angle_alpha   90.00
_cell.angle_beta   90.00
_cell.angle_gamma   90.00
#
_symmetry.space_group_name_H-M   'P 1'
#
loop_
_entity.id
_entity.type
_entity.pdbx_description
1 polymer ?
#
loop_
_entity_poly.entity_id
_entity_poly.type
_entity_poly.pdbx_seq_one_letter_code
_entity_poly.pdbx_strand_id
1 'polypeptide(L)'
;MVNKDKKIALDLYGYGSYCTFNLKGEFILYDEFYNQDTSGLHKIIWIYSTQTKNNKWECKRFYRIPEDYELISISIYDKVYLFSNDYIYEWNINTEKSV
;
A
#
# COMPACT_ATOMS: atom_id res chain seq x y z
N MET A 1 -32.29 10.00 1.00
CA MET A 1 -31.06 10.78 0.77
C MET A 1 -30.25 10.07 -0.30
N VAL A 2 -30.10 10.67 -1.48
CA VAL A 2 -29.10 10.17 -2.44
C VAL A 2 -27.76 10.57 -1.86
N ASN A 3 -26.97 9.59 -1.40
CA ASN A 3 -25.60 9.84 -1.02
C ASN A 3 -24.90 10.33 -2.28
N LYS A 4 -24.68 11.64 -2.43
CA LYS A 4 -23.88 12.16 -3.54
C LYS A 4 -22.50 11.54 -3.35
N ASP A 5 -22.11 10.65 -4.26
CA ASP A 5 -20.86 9.91 -4.16
C ASP A 5 -19.70 10.86 -3.82
N LYS A 6 -19.22 10.79 -2.58
CA LYS A 6 -18.04 11.55 -2.17
C LYS A 6 -16.84 10.87 -2.78
N LYS A 7 -16.41 11.35 -3.94
CA LYS A 7 -15.22 10.84 -4.65
C LYS A 7 -13.97 11.43 -4.03
N ILE A 8 -12.98 10.58 -3.79
CA ILE A 8 -11.63 10.97 -3.37
C ILE A 8 -10.68 10.47 -4.45
N ALA A 9 -9.86 11.37 -5.00
CA ALA A 9 -8.85 11.02 -5.98
C ALA A 9 -7.56 10.56 -5.28
N LEU A 10 -6.92 9.52 -5.80
CA LEU A 10 -5.57 9.09 -5.42
C LEU A 10 -4.61 9.48 -6.55
N ASP A 11 -3.36 9.80 -6.22
CA ASP A 11 -2.27 9.96 -7.22
C ASP A 11 -1.67 8.63 -7.67
N LEU A 12 -2.52 7.61 -7.80
CA LEU A 12 -2.13 6.23 -8.15
C LEU A 12 -2.04 6.06 -9.67
N TYR A 13 -1.04 5.31 -10.13
CA TYR A 13 -0.87 4.93 -11.54
C TYR A 13 -1.29 3.48 -11.86
N GLY A 14 -1.60 2.65 -10.86
CA GLY A 14 -1.99 1.25 -10.98
C GLY A 14 -3.46 0.96 -10.66
N TYR A 15 -3.81 -0.33 -10.64
CA TYR A 15 -5.20 -0.80 -10.46
C TYR A 15 -5.57 -1.05 -9.01
N GLY A 16 -4.60 -1.16 -8.09
CA GLY A 16 -4.83 -1.35 -6.67
C GLY A 16 -5.47 -2.70 -6.34
N SER A 17 -4.70 -3.62 -5.76
CA SER A 17 -5.12 -5.02 -5.59
C SER A 17 -5.71 -5.31 -4.19
N TYR A 18 -5.20 -4.65 -3.14
CA TYR A 18 -5.67 -4.83 -1.77
C TYR A 18 -5.47 -3.54 -0.96
N CYS A 19 -6.40 -3.19 -0.07
CA CYS A 19 -6.24 -1.99 0.75
C CYS A 19 -6.82 -2.14 2.16
N THR A 20 -6.34 -1.30 3.08
CA THR A 20 -6.88 -1.15 4.43
C THR A 20 -6.67 0.27 4.95
N PHE A 21 -7.33 0.62 6.04
CA PHE A 21 -6.96 1.77 6.86
C PHE A 21 -6.25 1.28 8.11
N ASN A 22 -5.24 2.02 8.57
CA ASN A 22 -4.67 1.77 9.90
C ASN A 22 -5.41 2.57 10.99
N LEU A 23 -5.05 2.32 12.24
CA LEU A 23 -5.62 3.03 13.40
C LEU A 23 -5.32 4.53 13.42
N LYS A 24 -4.33 5.01 12.68
CA LYS A 24 -4.03 6.46 12.51
C LYS A 24 -4.92 7.10 11.46
N GLY A 25 -5.75 6.32 10.78
CA GLY A 25 -6.58 6.77 9.67
C GLY A 25 -5.78 7.00 8.38
N GLU A 26 -4.57 6.48 8.22
CA GLU A 26 -3.86 6.45 6.94
C GLU A 26 -4.46 5.37 6.05
N PHE A 27 -4.57 5.64 4.75
CA PHE A 27 -5.01 4.66 3.76
C PHE A 27 -3.79 3.92 3.22
N ILE A 28 -3.81 2.60 3.31
CA ILE A 28 -2.70 1.73 2.88
C ILE A 28 -3.19 0.90 1.70
N LEU A 29 -2.46 0.97 0.60
CA LEU A 29 -2.80 0.32 -0.65
C LEU A 29 -1.64 -0.55 -1.11
N TYR A 30 -1.91 -1.82 -1.35
CA TYR A 30 -1.04 -2.72 -2.07
C TYR A 30 -1.36 -2.70 -3.56
N ASP A 31 -0.33 -2.63 -4.38
CA ASP A 31 -0.42 -2.60 -5.83
C ASP A 31 0.66 -3.48 -6.46
N GLU A 32 0.32 -4.06 -7.61
CA GLU A 32 1.21 -4.85 -8.43
C GLU A 32 1.23 -4.26 -9.83
N PHE A 33 2.42 -3.97 -10.35
CA PHE A 33 2.56 -3.42 -11.68
C PHE A 33 3.74 -4.03 -12.42
N TYR A 34 3.57 -4.20 -13.73
CA TYR A 34 4.65 -4.62 -14.59
C TYR A 34 5.51 -3.41 -14.96
N ASN A 35 6.80 -3.47 -14.68
CA ASN A 35 7.76 -2.45 -15.11
C ASN A 35 8.52 -2.97 -16.33
N GLN A 36 8.44 -2.24 -17.44
CA GLN A 36 9.09 -2.61 -18.69
C GLN A 36 10.62 -2.51 -18.60
N ASP A 37 11.15 -1.55 -17.84
CA ASP A 37 12.60 -1.30 -17.75
C ASP A 37 13.33 -2.45 -17.05
N THR A 38 12.72 -3.02 -16.02
CA THR A 38 13.23 -4.18 -15.28
C THR A 38 12.69 -5.50 -15.81
N SER A 39 11.73 -5.46 -16.74
CA SER A 39 11.01 -6.62 -17.29
C SER A 39 10.47 -7.55 -16.19
N GLY A 40 9.88 -6.97 -15.14
CA GLY A 40 9.44 -7.71 -13.96
C GLY A 40 8.14 -7.18 -13.36
N LEU A 41 7.48 -8.03 -12.55
CA LEU A 41 6.35 -7.62 -11.72
C LEU A 41 6.87 -7.01 -10.41
N HIS A 42 6.42 -5.80 -10.12
CA HIS A 42 6.79 -5.07 -8.91
C HIS A 42 5.60 -5.00 -7.97
N LYS A 43 5.89 -5.31 -6.71
CA LYS A 43 4.95 -5.26 -5.60
C LYS A 43 5.27 -4.04 -4.75
N ILE A 44 4.29 -3.18 -4.51
CA ILE A 44 4.49 -1.93 -3.77
C ILE A 44 3.35 -1.71 -2.78
N ILE A 45 3.70 -1.19 -1.61
CA ILE A 45 2.76 -0.69 -0.62
C ILE A 45 2.84 0.82 -0.62
N TRP A 46 1.73 1.48 -0.95
CA TRP A 46 1.53 2.92 -0.88
C TRP A 46 0.83 3.28 0.42
N ILE A 47 1.24 4.38 1.06
CA ILE A 47 0.61 4.90 2.27
C ILE A 47 0.21 6.36 2.02
N TYR A 48 -1.07 6.64 2.20
CA TYR A 48 -1.72 7.91 1.92
C TYR A 48 -2.15 8.60 3.21
N SER A 49 -1.90 9.90 3.29
CA SER A 49 -2.57 10.75 4.27
C SER A 49 -4.02 10.95 3.86
N THR A 50 -4.95 10.75 4.78
CA THR A 50 -6.38 10.94 4.50
C THR A 50 -6.87 12.37 4.73
N GLN A 51 -5.97 13.28 5.12
CA GLN A 51 -6.26 14.70 5.24
C GLN A 51 -6.56 15.26 3.84
N THR A 52 -7.85 15.41 3.53
CA THR A 52 -8.30 15.85 2.20
C THR A 52 -8.00 17.32 1.98
N LYS A 53 -7.11 17.62 1.03
CA LYS A 53 -7.06 18.91 0.34
C LYS A 53 -7.64 18.70 -1.06
N ASN A 54 -8.69 19.43 -1.42
CA ASN A 54 -9.34 19.34 -2.74
C ASN A 54 -9.85 17.93 -3.12
N ASN A 55 -10.35 17.14 -2.15
CA ASN A 55 -10.80 15.76 -2.35
C ASN A 55 -9.74 14.84 -2.99
N LYS A 56 -8.46 15.14 -2.79
CA LYS A 56 -7.34 14.30 -3.22
C LYS A 56 -6.56 13.84 -1.99
N TRP A 57 -6.15 12.57 -2.00
CA TRP A 57 -5.13 12.06 -1.08
C TRP A 57 -3.82 11.94 -1.85
N GLU A 58 -2.76 12.41 -1.22
CA GLU A 58 -1.41 12.37 -1.76
C GLU A 58 -0.63 11.26 -1.06
N CYS A 59 0.18 10.54 -1.83
CA CYS A 59 1.06 9.51 -1.29
C CYS A 59 2.07 10.15 -0.33
N LYS A 60 2.14 9.64 0.90
CA LYS A 60 3.09 10.09 1.93
C LYS A 60 4.40 9.32 1.87
N ARG A 61 4.34 8.02 1.59
CA ARG A 61 5.49 7.11 1.50
C ARG A 61 5.08 5.82 0.79
N PHE A 62 6.07 5.11 0.28
CA PHE A 62 5.87 3.81 -0.34
C PHE A 62 7.02 2.85 -0.04
N TYR A 63 6.72 1.56 -0.11
CA TYR A 63 7.67 0.49 0.14
C TYR A 63 7.57 -0.56 -0.96
N ARG A 64 8.68 -0.88 -1.62
CA ARG A 64 8.74 -2.02 -2.54
C ARG A 64 8.89 -3.31 -1.75
N ILE A 65 8.07 -4.29 -2.06
CA ILE A 65 8.20 -5.67 -1.56
C ILE A 65 9.21 -6.40 -2.48
N PRO A 66 10.17 -7.16 -1.93
CA PRO A 66 11.06 -7.97 -2.75
C PRO A 66 10.29 -9.00 -3.59
N GLU A 67 10.79 -9.34 -4.76
CA GLU A 67 10.05 -10.14 -5.76
C GLU A 67 9.64 -11.54 -5.26
N ASP A 68 10.49 -12.16 -4.43
CA ASP A 68 10.28 -13.51 -3.88
C ASP A 68 9.26 -13.58 -2.73
N TYR A 69 8.56 -12.49 -2.43
CA TYR A 69 7.61 -12.39 -1.34
C TYR A 69 6.20 -12.17 -1.86
N GLU A 70 5.25 -12.91 -1.30
CA GLU A 70 3.82 -12.74 -1.55
C GLU A 70 3.13 -12.03 -0.38
N LEU A 71 2.21 -11.12 -0.69
CA LEU A 71 1.41 -10.46 0.34
C LEU A 71 0.38 -11.44 0.91
N ILE A 72 0.41 -11.64 2.23
CA ILE A 72 -0.66 -12.36 2.95
C ILE A 72 -1.73 -11.37 3.39
N SER A 73 -1.32 -10.33 4.14
CA SER A 73 -2.23 -9.31 4.64
C SER A 73 -1.50 -8.06 5.12
N ILE A 74 -2.26 -6.96 5.19
CA ILE A 74 -1.86 -5.73 5.88
C ILE A 74 -2.86 -5.53 7.01
N SER A 75 -2.36 -5.47 8.24
CA SER A 75 -3.17 -5.28 9.44
C SER A 75 -3.40 -3.80 9.75
N ILE A 76 -4.49 -3.53 10.49
CA ILE A 76 -4.80 -2.19 11.02
C ILE A 76 -3.73 -1.64 11.98
N TYR A 77 -2.83 -2.49 12.47
CA TYR A 77 -1.77 -2.17 13.42
C TYR A 77 -0.41 -1.89 12.76
N ASP A 78 -0.41 -1.48 11.49
CA ASP A 78 0.81 -1.15 10.74
C ASP A 78 1.78 -2.34 10.55
N LYS A 79 1.26 -3.58 10.60
CA LYS A 79 2.02 -4.80 10.28
C LYS A 79 1.61 -5.36 8.93
N VAL A 80 2.60 -5.72 8.13
CA VAL A 80 2.48 -6.43 6.85
C VAL A 80 2.99 -7.85 7.07
N TYR A 81 2.20 -8.84 6.66
CA TYR A 81 2.60 -10.24 6.69
C TYR A 81 2.88 -10.70 5.27
N LEU A 82 4.08 -11.24 5.05
CA LEU A 82 4.55 -11.74 3.76
C LEU A 82 4.87 -13.22 3.85
N PHE A 83 4.65 -13.96 2.76
CA PHE A 83 5.04 -15.36 2.62
C PHE A 83 6.25 -15.49 1.70
N SER A 84 7.26 -16.26 2.10
CA SER A 84 8.36 -16.67 1.22
C SER A 84 9.04 -17.94 1.77
N ASN A 85 9.40 -18.88 0.90
CA ASN A 85 10.14 -20.11 1.25
C ASN A 85 9.58 -20.90 2.45
N ASP A 86 8.26 -21.08 2.54
CA ASP A 86 7.57 -21.75 3.66
C ASP A 86 7.60 -20.99 5.01
N TYR A 87 8.02 -19.73 5.01
CA TYR A 87 8.01 -18.86 6.20
C TYR A 87 7.01 -17.71 6.05
N ILE A 88 6.48 -17.27 7.20
CA ILE A 88 5.74 -16.01 7.34
C ILE A 88 6.66 -14.97 7.96
N TYR A 89 6.78 -13.83 7.30
CA TYR A 89 7.55 -12.67 7.75
C TYR A 89 6.61 -11.56 8.20
N GLU A 90 6.89 -10.99 9.37
CA GLU A 90 6.20 -9.81 9.87
C GLU A 90 7.07 -8.57 9.64
N TRP A 91 6.52 -7.55 8.97
CA TRP A 91 7.17 -6.26 8.75
C TRP A 91 6.33 -5.12 9.32
N ASN A 92 6.93 -4.28 10.16
CA ASN A 92 6.35 -3.02 10.61
C ASN A 92 6.61 -1.89 9.59
N ILE A 93 5.55 -1.30 9.02
CA ILE A 93 5.68 -0.22 8.02
C ILE A 93 6.10 1.13 8.62
N ASN A 94 6.14 1.25 9.95
CA ASN A 94 6.62 2.46 10.63
C ASN A 94 8.11 2.41 10.97
N THR A 95 8.75 1.24 10.94
CA THR A 95 10.18 1.17 11.21
C THR A 95 10.90 1.57 9.94
N GLU A 96 11.43 2.80 9.91
CA GLU A 96 12.42 3.21 8.94
C GLU A 96 13.59 2.22 8.99
N LYS A 97 13.69 1.34 8.00
CA LYS A 97 14.99 0.76 7.67
C LYS A 97 15.73 1.84 6.90
N SER A 98 16.37 2.74 7.64
CA SER A 98 17.56 3.40 7.13
C SER A 98 18.55 2.28 6.80
N VAL A 99 18.87 2.12 5.52
CA VAL A 99 20.10 1.47 5.06
C VAL A 99 20.83 2.51 4.23
#